data_AF-A0A8H7S190-F1
#
_entry.id   AF-A0A8H7S190-F1
#
_cell.length_a   1.000
_cell.length_b   1.000
_cell.length_c   1.000
_cell.angle_alpha   90.00
_cell.angle_beta   90.00
_cell.angle_gamma   90.00
#
_symmetry.space_group_name_H-M   'P 1'
#
loop_
_entity.id
_entity.type
_entity.pdbx_description
1 polymer ?
#
loop_
_entity_poly.entity_id
_entity_poly.type
_entity_poly.pdbx_seq_one_letter_code
_entity_poly.pdbx_strand_id
1 'polypeptide(L)'
;MDMIRVPRRHELAKEFTRRLRDSIFLIDKNDKCLIEEYSKTKHMTLDMMMDQNPTWVLRRVKRIIPREKDLYPVVKKVFDTYVYLGCAKTGRTLFDDEAWRQSENVLNTIQLGHVSGPPGI
;
A
#
# COMPACT_ATOMS: atom_id res chain seq x y z
N MET A 1 -6.06 -14.60 -1.82
CA MET A 1 -4.97 -13.67 -2.16
C MET A 1 -3.70 -14.27 -1.61
N ASP A 2 -2.69 -14.48 -2.45
CA ASP A 2 -1.38 -14.89 -1.98
C ASP A 2 -0.79 -13.77 -1.11
N MET A 3 -0.33 -14.15 0.08
CA MET A 3 0.32 -13.21 1.00
C MET A 3 1.80 -13.16 0.66
N ILE A 4 2.28 -12.01 0.19
CA ILE A 4 3.71 -11.78 -0.08
C ILE A 4 4.48 -11.90 1.25
N ARG A 5 5.37 -12.88 1.35
CA ARG A 5 6.18 -13.14 2.53
C ARG A 5 7.53 -12.43 2.41
N VAL A 6 7.62 -11.24 3.01
CA VAL A 6 8.89 -10.51 3.14
C VAL A 6 9.54 -10.72 4.51
N PRO A 7 10.88 -10.69 4.63
CA PRO A 7 11.56 -10.86 5.93
C PRO A 7 11.19 -9.75 6.92
N ARG A 8 10.57 -10.09 8.05
CA ARG A 8 10.07 -9.10 9.05
C ARG A 8 11.16 -8.20 9.64
N ARG A 9 12.41 -8.67 9.69
CA ARG A 9 13.57 -7.94 10.23
C ARG A 9 14.28 -7.08 9.18
N HIS A 10 13.85 -7.13 7.92
CA HIS A 10 14.37 -6.27 6.88
C HIS A 10 13.94 -4.83 7.14
N GLU A 11 14.86 -3.88 7.02
CA GLU A 11 14.61 -2.47 7.35
C GLU A 11 13.46 -1.86 6.53
N LEU A 12 13.41 -2.20 5.24
CA LEU A 12 12.36 -1.76 4.32
C LEU A 12 11.04 -2.52 4.43
N ALA A 13 10.93 -3.62 5.20
CA ALA A 13 9.72 -4.44 5.20
C ALA A 13 8.48 -3.66 5.69
N LYS A 14 8.66 -2.80 6.71
CA LYS A 14 7.58 -1.95 7.22
C LYS A 14 7.15 -0.91 6.19
N GLU A 15 8.12 -0.25 5.55
CA GLU A 15 7.82 0.76 4.54
C GLU A 15 7.14 0.14 3.32
N PHE A 16 7.68 -0.98 2.81
CA PHE A 16 7.09 -1.73 1.70
C PHE A 16 5.63 -2.11 2.00
N THR A 17 5.36 -2.68 3.17
CA THR A 17 3.98 -3.06 3.55
C THR A 17 3.05 -1.85 3.60
N ARG A 18 3.54 -0.71 4.10
CA ARG A 18 2.80 0.56 4.11
C ARG A 18 2.50 1.04 2.68
N ARG A 19 3.51 1.12 1.82
CA ARG A 19 3.37 1.57 0.42
C ARG A 19 2.44 0.66 -0.37
N LEU A 20 2.56 -0.65 -0.20
CA LEU A 20 1.68 -1.62 -0.85
C LEU A 20 0.22 -1.42 -0.40
N ARG A 21 -0.03 -1.32 0.90
CA ARG A 21 -1.37 -1.03 1.43
C ARG A 21 -1.92 0.26 0.84
N ASP A 22 -1.14 1.34 0.86
CA ASP A 22 -1.59 2.66 0.43
C ASP A 22 -1.80 2.72 -1.10
N SER A 23 -1.13 1.86 -1.87
CA SER A 23 -1.39 1.69 -3.31
C SER A 23 -2.68 0.94 -3.62
N ILE A 24 -3.10 0.01 -2.75
CA ILE A 24 -4.31 -0.81 -2.94
C ILE A 24 -5.55 -0.10 -2.40
N PHE A 25 -5.42 0.55 -1.24
CA PHE A 25 -6.53 1.17 -0.52
C PHE A 25 -6.43 2.70 -0.59
N LEU A 26 -7.05 3.29 -1.61
CA LEU A 26 -7.12 4.74 -1.71
C LEU A 26 -8.16 5.29 -0.74
N ILE A 27 -7.85 6.42 -0.12
CA ILE A 27 -8.81 7.15 0.72
C ILE A 27 -9.80 7.90 -0.19
N ASP A 28 -11.10 7.83 0.13
CA ASP A 28 -12.14 8.64 -0.52
C ASP A 28 -11.74 10.13 -0.48
N LYS A 29 -11.88 10.82 -1.62
CA LYS A 29 -11.51 12.24 -1.77
C LYS A 29 -12.22 13.14 -0.75
N ASN A 30 -13.50 12.85 -0.46
CA ASN A 30 -14.28 13.65 0.48
C ASN A 30 -13.77 13.46 1.91
N ASP A 31 -13.59 12.20 2.32
CA ASP A 31 -13.08 11.89 3.65
C ASP A 31 -11.64 12.39 3.83
N LYS A 32 -10.82 12.31 2.77
CA LYS A 32 -9.47 12.88 2.75
C LYS A 32 -9.51 14.38 3.05
N CYS A 33 -10.39 15.14 2.39
CA CYS A 33 -10.54 16.58 2.61
C CYS A 33 -10.92 16.90 4.06
N LEU A 34 -11.88 16.14 4.62
CA LEU A 34 -12.32 16.31 6.01
C LEU A 34 -11.20 16.05 7.02
N ILE A 35 -10.42 14.98 6.82
CA ILE A 35 -9.28 14.68 7.69
C ILE A 35 -8.17 15.71 7.53
N GLU A 36 -7.91 16.20 6.31
CA GLU A 36 -6.93 17.26 6.08
C GLU A 36 -7.33 18.58 6.78
N GLU A 37 -8.61 18.96 6.72
CA GLU A 37 -9.13 20.11 7.47
C GLU A 37 -8.98 19.93 8.98
N TYR A 38 -9.35 18.75 9.51
CA TYR A 38 -9.14 18.44 10.92
C TYR A 38 -7.65 18.47 11.30
N SER A 39 -6.77 17.95 10.45
CA SER A 39 -5.32 17.92 10.68
C SER A 39 -4.75 19.33 10.79
N LYS A 40 -5.25 20.28 9.97
CA LYS A 40 -4.86 21.70 10.05
C LYS A 40 -5.18 22.31 11.41
N THR A 41 -6.32 21.96 12.04
CA THR A 41 -6.65 22.43 13.40
C THR A 41 -5.66 21.95 14.47
N LYS A 42 -4.91 20.88 14.18
CA LYS A 42 -3.86 20.32 15.02
C LYS A 42 -2.45 20.70 14.57
N HIS A 43 -2.32 21.58 13.58
CA HIS A 43 -1.05 21.94 12.93
C HIS A 43 -0.27 20.71 12.40
N MET A 44 -1.00 19.71 11.90
CA MET A 44 -0.44 18.47 11.34
C MET A 44 -0.87 18.28 9.89
N THR A 45 -0.07 17.52 9.13
CA THR A 45 -0.49 17.01 7.82
C THR A 45 -1.21 15.66 7.96
N LEU A 46 -1.97 15.27 6.94
CA LEU A 46 -2.59 13.94 6.89
C LEU A 46 -1.54 12.83 7.03
N ASP A 47 -0.39 12.98 6.38
CA ASP A 47 0.70 12.00 6.45
C ASP A 47 1.25 11.88 7.88
N MET A 48 1.44 13.01 8.57
CA MET A 48 1.84 13.01 9.98
C MET A 48 0.78 12.32 10.87
N MET A 49 -0.51 12.55 10.61
CA MET A 49 -1.58 11.86 11.33
C MET A 49 -1.60 10.35 11.03
N MET A 50 -1.35 9.95 9.79
CA MET A 50 -1.25 8.53 9.41
C MET A 50 -0.04 7.85 10.05
N ASP A 51 1.06 8.56 10.26
CA ASP A 51 2.24 8.02 10.92
C ASP A 51 2.08 7.95 12.45
N GLN A 52 1.41 8.93 13.07
CA GLN A 52 1.20 8.96 14.52
C GLN A 52 0.04 8.06 14.97
N ASN A 53 -1.09 8.07 14.25
CA ASN A 53 -2.29 7.35 14.66
C ASN A 53 -3.07 6.77 13.45
N PRO A 54 -2.48 5.79 12.74
CA PRO A 54 -3.09 5.21 11.55
C PRO A 54 -4.47 4.61 11.84
N THR A 55 -4.64 3.97 13.01
CA THR A 55 -5.92 3.36 13.40
C THR A 55 -7.03 4.39 13.52
N TRP A 56 -6.73 5.59 14.03
CA TRP A 56 -7.73 6.65 14.19
C TRP A 56 -8.21 7.18 12.83
N VAL A 57 -7.28 7.39 11.90
CA VAL A 57 -7.58 7.89 10.54
C VAL A 57 -8.33 6.82 9.75
N LEU A 58 -7.80 5.59 9.70
CA LEU A 58 -8.38 4.51 8.90
C LEU A 58 -9.78 4.07 9.36
N ARG A 59 -10.16 4.38 10.61
CA ARG A 59 -11.53 4.17 11.11
C ARG A 59 -12.53 5.22 10.64
N ARG A 60 -12.07 6.37 10.14
CA ARG A 60 -12.90 7.54 9.80
C ARG A 60 -12.97 7.82 8.31
N VAL A 61 -12.24 7.05 7.52
CA VAL A 61 -12.21 7.20 6.07
C VAL A 61 -12.70 5.94 5.39
N LYS A 62 -13.47 6.13 4.32
CA LYS A 62 -13.78 5.10 3.36
C LYS A 62 -12.51 4.81 2.54
N ARG A 63 -12.29 3.52 2.30
CA ARG A 63 -11.19 3.02 1.48
C ARG A 63 -11.78 2.41 0.22
N ILE A 64 -11.36 2.94 -0.92
CA ILE A 64 -11.80 2.53 -2.24
C ILE A 64 -10.64 1.79 -2.88
N ILE A 65 -10.93 0.64 -3.47
CA ILE A 65 -9.96 -0.09 -4.30
C ILE A 65 -10.26 0.29 -5.76
N PRO A 66 -9.30 0.93 -6.46
CA PRO A 66 -9.48 1.31 -7.86
C PRO A 66 -9.78 0.13 -8.79
N ARG A 67 -10.23 0.45 -10.00
CA ARG A 67 -10.36 -0.53 -11.08
C ARG A 67 -8.99 -1.07 -11.48
N GLU A 68 -8.98 -2.24 -12.08
CA GLU A 68 -7.79 -2.99 -12.48
C GLU A 68 -6.82 -2.14 -13.32
N LYS A 69 -7.35 -1.32 -14.23
CA LYS A 69 -6.56 -0.45 -15.11
C LYS A 69 -5.79 0.64 -14.36
N ASP A 70 -6.34 1.13 -13.26
CA ASP A 70 -5.74 2.16 -12.42
C ASP A 70 -4.88 1.55 -11.31
N LEU A 71 -5.30 0.40 -10.77
CA LEU A 71 -4.64 -0.29 -9.66
C LEU A 71 -3.34 -0.98 -10.10
N TYR A 72 -3.38 -1.70 -11.23
CA TYR A 72 -2.24 -2.48 -11.73
C TYR A 72 -0.95 -1.66 -11.87
N PRO A 73 -0.92 -0.51 -12.58
CA PRO A 73 0.33 0.24 -12.78
C PRO A 73 0.90 0.77 -11.47
N VAL A 74 0.04 1.14 -10.50
CA VAL A 74 0.48 1.66 -9.21
C VAL A 74 1.12 0.54 -8.37
N VAL A 75 0.45 -0.61 -8.26
CA VAL A 75 0.98 -1.76 -7.51
C VAL A 75 2.25 -2.32 -8.15
N LYS A 76 2.29 -2.42 -9.49
CA LYS A 76 3.49 -2.85 -10.21
C LYS A 76 4.68 -1.92 -9.93
N LYS A 77 4.46 -0.61 -9.94
CA LYS A 77 5.50 0.37 -9.61
C LYS A 77 6.04 0.17 -8.19
N VAL A 78 5.19 -0.17 -7.22
CA VAL A 78 5.65 -0.52 -5.86
C VAL A 78 6.55 -1.75 -5.94
N PHE A 79 6.14 -2.84 -6.58
CA PHE A 79 6.99 -4.04 -6.68
C PHE A 79 8.32 -3.76 -7.38
N ASP A 80 8.30 -3.08 -8.53
CA ASP A 80 9.51 -2.71 -9.27
C ASP A 80 10.47 -1.85 -8.43
N THR A 81 9.92 -0.99 -7.55
CA THR A 81 10.74 -0.13 -6.68
C THR A 81 11.49 -0.92 -5.62
N TYR A 82 10.91 -2.01 -5.09
CA TYR A 82 11.45 -2.72 -3.94
C TYR A 82 12.16 -4.04 -4.27
N VAL A 83 11.94 -4.61 -5.46
CA VAL A 83 12.44 -5.95 -5.82
C VAL A 83 13.98 -6.05 -5.71
N TYR A 84 14.71 -5.00 -6.09
CA TYR A 84 16.18 -4.98 -6.06
C TYR A 84 16.78 -4.26 -4.84
N LEU A 85 15.95 -3.77 -3.91
CA LEU A 85 16.45 -3.04 -2.76
C LEU A 85 17.02 -4.02 -1.71
N GLY A 86 18.34 -3.93 -1.54
CA GLY A 86 19.07 -4.66 -0.52
C GLY A 86 19.01 -3.99 0.86
N CYS A 87 19.07 -4.80 1.90
CA CYS A 87 19.26 -4.35 3.27
C CYS A 87 20.69 -3.84 3.47
N ALA A 88 20.85 -2.59 3.91
CA ALA A 88 22.15 -2.00 4.20
C ALA A 88 22.98 -2.80 5.24
N LYS A 89 22.30 -3.50 6.15
CA LYS A 89 22.96 -4.28 7.22
C LYS A 89 23.37 -5.69 6.82
N THR A 90 22.61 -6.33 5.93
CA THR A 90 22.78 -7.78 5.63
C THR A 90 23.09 -8.07 4.18
N GLY A 91 22.95 -7.09 3.28
CA GLY A 91 23.10 -7.25 1.83
C GLY A 91 21.99 -8.06 1.15
N ARG A 92 21.06 -8.64 1.92
CA ARG A 92 19.95 -9.43 1.38
C ARG A 92 18.88 -8.53 0.79
N THR A 93 18.30 -8.95 -0.33
CA THR A 93 17.16 -8.28 -0.95
C THR A 93 15.90 -8.44 -0.09
N LEU A 94 14.98 -7.49 -0.23
CA LEU A 94 13.67 -7.58 0.42
C LEU A 94 12.82 -8.72 -0.18
N PHE A 95 12.93 -8.90 -1.50
CA PHE A 95 12.29 -9.97 -2.24
C PHE A 95 13.30 -11.10 -2.49
N ASP A 96 12.94 -12.32 -2.08
CA ASP A 96 13.52 -13.54 -2.62
C ASP A 96 12.66 -14.05 -3.80
N ASP A 97 13.09 -15.15 -4.43
CA ASP A 97 12.40 -15.72 -5.60
C ASP A 97 10.94 -16.07 -5.29
N GLU A 98 10.65 -16.49 -4.06
CA GLU A 98 9.29 -16.84 -3.64
C GLU A 98 8.42 -15.59 -3.42
N ALA A 99 8.97 -14.55 -2.79
CA ALA A 99 8.28 -13.27 -2.64
C ALA A 99 8.03 -12.61 -4.00
N TRP A 100 8.94 -12.78 -4.97
CA TRP A 100 8.75 -12.33 -6.34
C TRP A 100 7.63 -13.09 -7.04
N ARG A 101 7.63 -14.42 -6.97
CA ARG A 101 6.54 -15.24 -7.52
C ARG A 101 5.18 -14.87 -6.92
N GLN A 102 5.14 -14.58 -5.62
CA GLN A 102 3.92 -14.12 -4.94
C GLN A 102 3.48 -12.72 -5.41
N SER A 103 4.40 -11.80 -5.68
CA SER A 103 4.06 -10.48 -6.20
C SER A 103 3.50 -10.55 -7.63
N GLU A 104 4.04 -11.43 -8.48
CA GLU A 104 3.49 -11.73 -9.81
C GLU A 104 2.06 -12.27 -9.71
N ASN A 105 1.79 -13.19 -8.78
CA ASN A 105 0.44 -13.70 -8.55
C ASN A 105 -0.54 -12.61 -8.12
N VAL A 106 -0.10 -11.66 -7.27
CA VAL A 106 -0.90 -10.50 -6.88
C VAL A 106 -1.21 -9.62 -8.10
N LEU A 107 -0.21 -9.33 -8.95
CA LEU A 107 -0.42 -8.55 -10.18
C LEU A 107 -1.39 -9.23 -11.13
N ASN A 108 -1.26 -10.55 -11.33
CA ASN A 108 -2.19 -11.33 -12.15
C ASN A 108 -3.61 -11.27 -11.61
N THR A 109 -3.78 -11.37 -10.28
CA THR A 109 -5.09 -11.29 -9.63
C THR A 109 -5.72 -9.91 -9.81
N ILE A 110 -4.92 -8.83 -9.74
CA ILE A 110 -5.38 -7.46 -10.02
C ILE A 110 -5.80 -7.34 -11.48
N GLN A 111 -4.99 -7.83 -12.42
CA GLN A 111 -5.25 -7.73 -13.85
C GLN A 111 -6.55 -8.45 -14.26
N LEU A 112 -6.89 -9.55 -13.58
CA LEU A 112 -8.16 -10.26 -13.76
C LEU A 112 -9.36 -9.55 -13.12
N GLY A 113 -9.16 -8.41 -12.44
CA GLY A 113 -10.23 -7.65 -11.78
C GLY A 113 -10.74 -8.27 -10.48
N HIS A 114 -10.12 -9.35 -9.99
CA HIS A 114 -10.55 -10.06 -8.77
C HIS A 114 -10.30 -9.28 -7.47
N VAL A 115 -9.58 -8.16 -7.55
CA VAL A 115 -9.24 -7.28 -6.41
C VAL A 115 -10.09 -6.03 -6.37
N SER A 116 -10.55 -5.56 -7.53
CA SER A 116 -11.26 -4.29 -7.65
C SER A 116 -12.61 -4.34 -6.94
N GLY A 117 -12.99 -3.21 -6.34
CA GLY A 117 -14.31 -3.07 -5.75
C GLY A 117 -15.41 -3.24 -6.80
N PRO A 118 -16.60 -3.73 -6.42
CA PRO A 118 -17.73 -3.81 -7.33
C PRO A 118 -18.08 -2.42 -7.90
N PRO A 119 -18.51 -2.32 -9.16
CA PRO A 119 -18.83 -1.05 -9.79
C PRO A 119 -20.02 -0.38 -9.08
N GLY A 120 -19.86 0.87 -8.67
CA GLY A 120 -20.95 1.71 -8.13
C GLY A 120 -21.07 1.78 -6.61
N ILE A 121 -20.05 1.32 -5.87
CA ILE A 121 -19.90 1.57 -4.41
C ILE A 121 -18.91 2.70 -4.18
#